data_AF-A0A5N6ZSW9-F1
#
_entry.id   AF-A0A5N6ZSW9-F1
#
_cell.length_a   1.000
_cell.length_b   1.000
_cell.length_c   1.000
_cell.angle_alpha   90.00
_cell.angle_beta   90.00
_cell.angle_gamma   90.00
#
_symmetry.space_group_name_H-M   'P 1'
#
loop_
_entity.id
_entity.type
_entity.pdbx_description
1 polymer ?
#
loop_
_entity_poly.entity_id
_entity_poly.type
_entity_poly.pdbx_seq_one_letter_code
_entity_poly.pdbx_strand_id
1 'polypeptide(L)'
;MELLCKNCNSLVGVEDTVAKGWRLFKTSLSASKQLSEGDCKSLGWESHPLEVVVAAQLLELIERESARRFVLHCGRGDGLLIWVFNPDMRYSNSSSDHSITAQRAMKILFQDVIDVDGMLHPDRGKASSLSLEELRLPPGVFSAISETLISRNRMLPKSAREFRGWKVGIMHRHDRTKNV
;
A
#
# COMPACT_ATOMS: atom_id res chain seq x y z
N MET A 1 6.85 12.50 -18.54
CA MET A 1 5.77 13.49 -18.30
C MET A 1 4.74 12.92 -17.33
N GLU A 2 3.98 13.74 -16.61
CA GLU A 2 2.88 13.31 -15.71
C GLU A 2 1.52 13.37 -16.41
N LEU A 3 0.64 12.42 -16.13
CA LEU A 3 -0.74 12.37 -16.64
C LEU A 3 -1.71 12.72 -15.51
N LEU A 4 -2.37 13.87 -15.63
CA LEU A 4 -3.31 14.39 -14.63
C LEU A 4 -4.77 14.27 -15.12
N CYS A 5 -5.69 14.00 -14.20
CA CYS A 5 -7.11 14.04 -14.50
C CYS A 5 -7.57 15.48 -14.72
N LYS A 6 -8.21 15.76 -15.87
CA LYS A 6 -8.68 17.12 -16.21
C LYS A 6 -9.69 17.70 -15.21
N ASN A 7 -10.45 16.87 -14.51
CA ASN A 7 -11.52 17.32 -13.61
C ASN A 7 -11.02 17.62 -12.18
N CYS A 8 -10.22 16.73 -11.60
CA CYS A 8 -9.78 16.83 -10.20
C CYS A 8 -8.27 17.01 -10.04
N ASN A 9 -7.52 17.09 -11.15
CA ASN A 9 -6.07 17.23 -11.17
C ASN A 9 -5.30 16.12 -10.43
N SER A 10 -5.94 14.96 -10.20
CA SER A 10 -5.30 13.81 -9.58
C SER A 10 -4.28 13.18 -10.54
N LEU A 11 -3.17 12.67 -10.00
CA LEU A 11 -2.17 11.97 -10.78
C LEU A 11 -2.70 10.58 -11.17
N VAL A 12 -2.91 10.37 -12.47
CA VAL A 12 -3.46 9.14 -13.05
C VAL A 12 -2.34 8.22 -13.54
N GLY A 13 -1.23 8.77 -13.99
CA GLY A 13 -0.12 7.99 -14.51
C GLY A 13 1.09 8.83 -14.83
N VAL A 14 2.12 8.16 -15.34
CA VAL A 14 3.36 8.78 -15.82
C VAL A 14 3.74 8.17 -17.15
N GLU A 15 4.45 8.95 -17.95
CA GLU A 15 5.05 8.48 -19.20
C GLU A 15 6.10 7.40 -18.89
N ASP A 16 5.99 6.29 -19.61
CA ASP A 16 6.94 5.19 -19.59
C ASP A 16 7.79 5.26 -20.86
N THR A 17 9.00 5.79 -20.73
CA THR A 17 9.92 5.96 -21.85
C THR A 17 10.41 4.63 -22.42
N VAL A 18 10.45 3.58 -21.60
CA VAL A 18 10.88 2.23 -22.02
C VAL A 18 9.79 1.58 -22.87
N ALA A 19 8.55 1.64 -22.40
CA ALA A 19 7.41 1.08 -23.13
C ALA A 19 6.90 1.99 -24.26
N LYS A 20 7.44 3.22 -24.40
CA LYS A 20 6.94 4.27 -25.30
C LYS A 20 5.43 4.50 -25.13
N GLY A 21 4.98 4.61 -23.88
CA GLY A 21 3.56 4.69 -23.55
C GLY A 21 3.28 5.35 -22.21
N TRP A 22 2.09 5.12 -21.67
CA TRP A 22 1.69 5.64 -20.36
C TRP A 22 1.56 4.50 -19.36
N ARG A 23 2.25 4.62 -18.22
CA ARG A 23 2.06 3.77 -17.05
C ARG A 23 1.01 4.38 -16.15
N LEU A 24 -0.16 3.75 -16.12
CA LEU A 24 -1.27 4.19 -15.29
C LEU A 24 -1.18 3.59 -13.89
N PHE A 25 -1.57 4.37 -12.88
CA PHE A 25 -1.60 3.93 -11.50
C PHE A 25 -2.93 3.23 -11.20
N LYS A 26 -2.87 1.95 -10.78
CA LYS A 26 -4.07 1.19 -10.39
C LYS A 26 -4.87 1.85 -9.26
N THR A 27 -4.20 2.63 -8.41
CA THR A 27 -4.82 3.45 -7.35
C THR A 27 -5.74 4.56 -7.87
N SER A 28 -5.61 4.93 -9.14
CA SER A 28 -6.33 6.04 -9.78
C SER A 28 -7.32 5.55 -10.85
N LEU A 29 -7.57 4.24 -10.92
CA LEU A 29 -8.38 3.61 -11.96
C LEU A 29 -9.51 2.78 -11.37
N SER A 30 -10.62 2.73 -12.11
CA SER A 30 -11.67 1.75 -11.95
C SER A 30 -11.66 0.83 -13.17
N ALA A 31 -12.03 -0.44 -12.99
CA ALA A 31 -12.14 -1.40 -14.07
C ALA A 31 -13.57 -1.93 -14.16
N SER A 32 -14.11 -2.05 -15.37
CA SER A 32 -15.37 -2.74 -15.62
C SER A 32 -15.08 -4.07 -16.28
N LYS A 33 -15.69 -5.15 -15.79
CA LYS A 33 -15.62 -6.47 -16.42
C LYS A 33 -16.91 -6.72 -17.18
N GLN A 34 -16.80 -6.95 -18.48
CA GLN A 34 -17.94 -7.45 -19.26
C GLN A 34 -18.14 -8.91 -18.87
N LEU A 35 -19.25 -9.20 -18.18
CA LEU A 35 -19.71 -10.57 -17.99
C LEU A 35 -20.22 -11.07 -19.35
N SER A 36 -19.94 -12.34 -19.68
CA SER A 36 -20.15 -12.97 -20.98
C SER A 36 -21.49 -12.64 -21.66
N GLU A 37 -21.50 -12.68 -23.00
CA GLU A 37 -22.66 -12.43 -23.89
C GLU A 37 -23.93 -13.18 -23.42
N GLY A 38 -24.77 -12.52 -22.62
CA GLY A 38 -26.02 -13.10 -22.14
C GLY A 38 -26.65 -12.41 -20.93
N ASP A 39 -25.83 -11.82 -20.05
CA ASP A 39 -26.35 -11.10 -18.89
C ASP A 39 -26.28 -9.58 -19.11
N CYS A 40 -27.41 -9.00 -19.54
CA CYS A 40 -27.65 -7.57 -19.51
C CYS A 40 -27.89 -7.12 -18.05
N LYS A 41 -26.87 -7.23 -17.21
CA LYS A 41 -26.85 -6.63 -15.88
C LYS A 41 -25.63 -5.73 -15.80
N SER A 42 -25.91 -4.42 -15.74
CA SER A 42 -25.02 -3.28 -15.54
C SER A 42 -23.52 -3.58 -15.48
N LEU A 43 -22.76 -3.05 -16.45
CA LEU A 43 -21.31 -2.87 -16.39
C LEU A 43 -20.94 -2.05 -15.14
N GLY A 44 -20.74 -2.73 -14.01
CA GLY A 44 -20.33 -2.11 -12.77
C GLY A 44 -18.84 -1.77 -12.84
N TRP A 45 -18.52 -0.48 -12.80
CA TRP A 45 -17.13 -0.06 -12.59
C TRP A 45 -16.73 -0.40 -11.15
N GLU A 46 -15.73 -1.26 -11.01
CA GLU A 46 -15.16 -1.62 -9.73
C GLU A 46 -13.92 -0.77 -9.46
N SER A 47 -13.82 -0.22 -8.25
CA SER A 47 -12.64 0.47 -7.74
C SER A 47 -12.21 -0.16 -6.43
N HIS A 48 -10.91 -0.18 -6.17
CA HIS A 48 -10.36 -0.74 -4.93
C HIS A 48 -9.77 0.36 -4.06
N PRO A 49 -9.85 0.25 -2.72
CA PRO A 49 -9.17 1.16 -1.81
C PRO A 49 -7.66 1.19 -2.06
N LEU A 50 -7.05 2.36 -1.85
CA LEU A 50 -5.61 2.58 -2.05
C LEU A 50 -4.76 1.57 -1.27
N GLU A 51 -5.11 1.32 -0.02
CA GLU A 51 -4.41 0.36 0.85
C GLU A 51 -4.42 -1.06 0.28
N VAL A 52 -5.49 -1.47 -0.40
CA VAL A 52 -5.61 -2.81 -0.98
C VAL A 52 -4.67 -2.95 -2.19
N VAL A 53 -4.55 -1.91 -3.01
CA VAL A 53 -3.63 -1.89 -4.16
C VAL A 53 -2.18 -1.89 -3.69
N VAL A 54 -1.84 -1.05 -2.69
CA VAL A 54 -0.48 -1.00 -2.11
C VAL A 54 -0.15 -2.31 -1.39
N ALA A 55 -1.11 -2.92 -0.69
CA ALA A 55 -0.94 -4.22 -0.08
C ALA A 55 -0.61 -5.30 -1.12
N ALA A 56 -1.32 -5.31 -2.25
CA ALA A 56 -1.04 -6.25 -3.33
C ALA A 56 0.37 -6.05 -3.91
N GLN A 57 0.82 -4.80 -4.04
CA GLN A 57 2.18 -4.50 -4.50
C GLN A 57 3.24 -4.98 -3.49
N LEU A 58 3.05 -4.74 -2.20
CA LEU A 58 3.95 -5.23 -1.16
C LEU A 58 4.04 -6.76 -1.15
N LEU A 59 2.90 -7.44 -1.33
CA LEU A 59 2.86 -8.90 -1.38
C LEU A 59 3.60 -9.45 -2.60
N GLU A 60 3.45 -8.82 -3.77
CA GLU A 60 4.21 -9.18 -4.97
C GLU A 60 5.72 -9.01 -4.75
N LEU A 61 6.15 -7.91 -4.14
CA LEU A 61 7.56 -7.69 -3.80
C LEU A 61 8.08 -8.73 -2.80
N ILE A 62 7.29 -9.07 -1.77
CA ILE A 62 7.64 -10.14 -0.82
C ILE A 62 7.82 -11.48 -1.55
N GLU A 63 6.93 -11.81 -2.49
CA GLU A 63 7.00 -13.05 -3.25
C GLU A 63 8.20 -13.07 -4.20
N ARG A 64 8.51 -11.95 -4.86
CA ARG A 64 9.59 -11.85 -5.85
C ARG A 64 10.97 -11.72 -5.23
N GLU A 65 11.12 -10.89 -4.21
CA GLU A 65 12.41 -10.48 -3.65
C GLU A 65 12.71 -11.17 -2.31
N SER A 66 11.72 -11.86 -1.73
CA SER A 66 11.81 -12.44 -0.38
C SER A 66 12.13 -11.41 0.73
N ALA A 67 12.08 -10.12 0.40
CA ALA A 67 12.25 -9.01 1.32
C ALA A 67 10.93 -8.72 2.04
N ARG A 68 11.01 -8.29 3.30
CA ARG A 68 9.82 -7.90 4.09
C ARG A 68 9.92 -6.49 4.67
N ARG A 69 11.05 -5.82 4.48
CA ARG A 69 11.31 -4.47 4.93
C ARG A 69 11.32 -3.56 3.72
N PHE A 70 10.55 -2.48 3.78
CA PHE A 70 10.42 -1.57 2.66
C PHE A 70 10.54 -0.13 3.14
N VAL A 71 11.12 0.71 2.30
CA VAL A 71 11.08 2.17 2.46
C VAL A 71 10.03 2.71 1.52
N LEU A 72 8.94 3.24 2.08
CA LEU A 72 7.91 3.91 1.30
C LEU A 72 8.22 5.40 1.28
N HIS A 73 8.20 6.01 0.11
CA HIS A 73 8.43 7.45 -0.04
C HIS A 73 7.82 7.94 -1.36
N CYS A 74 7.74 9.26 -1.52
CA CYS A 74 7.24 9.88 -2.75
C CYS A 74 8.32 10.65 -3.52
N GLY A 75 9.60 10.30 -3.30
CA GLY A 75 10.76 11.01 -3.86
C GLY A 75 11.15 12.27 -3.09
N ARG A 76 10.58 12.48 -1.90
CA ARG A 76 11.07 13.44 -0.91
C ARG A 76 12.11 12.74 -0.03
N GLY A 77 12.93 13.51 0.69
CA GLY A 77 13.95 12.96 1.59
C GLY A 77 13.36 12.19 2.78
N ASP A 78 12.10 12.45 3.13
CA ASP A 78 11.34 11.75 4.16
C ASP A 78 10.51 10.58 3.62
N GLY A 79 10.22 9.62 4.49
CA GLY A 79 9.49 8.42 4.14
C GLY A 79 9.00 7.62 5.34
N LEU A 80 8.58 6.39 5.07
CA LEU A 80 8.11 5.45 6.06
C LEU A 80 8.85 4.13 5.90
N LEU A 81 9.60 3.75 6.93
CA LEU A 81 10.19 2.42 7.03
C LEU A 81 9.11 1.47 7.53
N ILE A 82 8.78 0.47 6.72
CA ILE A 82 7.83 -0.56 7.11
C ILE A 82 8.49 -1.93 7.14
N TRP A 83 7.94 -2.79 7.98
CA TRP A 83 8.22 -4.21 8.01
C TRP A 83 6.90 -4.97 8.01
N VAL A 84 6.64 -5.70 6.92
CA VAL A 84 5.50 -6.60 6.82
C VAL A 84 5.78 -7.83 7.68
N PHE A 85 5.36 -7.75 8.94
CA PHE A 85 5.64 -8.76 9.95
C PHE A 85 4.80 -10.02 9.75
N ASN A 86 3.50 -9.83 9.44
CA ASN A 86 2.64 -10.93 9.01
C ASN A 86 1.92 -10.53 7.70
N PRO A 87 2.25 -11.14 6.55
CA PRO A 87 1.62 -10.83 5.25
C PRO A 87 0.19 -11.35 5.13
N ASP A 88 -0.25 -12.21 6.06
CA ASP A 88 -1.61 -12.73 6.05
C ASP A 88 -2.13 -12.99 7.47
N MET A 89 -3.06 -12.15 7.90
CA MET A 89 -3.84 -12.37 9.10
C MET A 89 -5.32 -12.10 8.86
N ARG A 90 -6.16 -12.74 9.67
CA ARG A 90 -7.58 -12.41 9.77
C ARG A 90 -7.85 -11.74 11.11
N TYR A 91 -8.67 -10.71 11.09
CA TYR A 91 -9.09 -10.03 12.31
C TYR A 91 -10.52 -9.49 12.20
N SER A 92 -11.12 -9.28 13.35
CA SER A 92 -12.37 -8.53 13.49
C SER A 92 -12.12 -7.36 14.42
N ASN A 93 -12.89 -6.30 14.26
CA ASN A 93 -12.85 -5.12 15.11
C ASN A 93 -14.28 -4.69 15.42
N SER A 94 -14.42 -3.70 16.31
CA SER A 94 -15.71 -3.10 16.68
C SER A 94 -15.82 -1.63 16.24
N SER A 95 -15.01 -1.20 15.27
CA SER A 95 -15.07 0.18 14.77
C SER A 95 -16.29 0.40 13.87
N SER A 96 -16.55 1.64 13.47
CA SER A 96 -17.71 1.98 12.61
C SER A 96 -17.71 1.24 11.28
N ASP A 97 -16.54 0.81 10.79
CA ASP A 97 -16.32 0.00 9.60
C ASP A 97 -16.16 -1.50 9.91
N HIS A 98 -16.60 -1.94 11.11
CA HIS A 98 -16.55 -3.34 11.46
C HIS A 98 -17.40 -4.18 10.51
N SER A 99 -16.90 -5.38 10.23
CA SER A 99 -17.63 -6.39 9.50
C SER A 99 -17.94 -7.54 10.44
N ILE A 100 -19.13 -8.13 10.30
CA ILE A 100 -19.51 -9.37 10.97
C ILE A 100 -18.59 -10.51 10.50
N THR A 101 -18.07 -10.42 9.27
CA THR A 101 -17.07 -11.34 8.73
C THR A 101 -15.65 -10.88 9.02
N ALA A 102 -14.79 -11.83 9.39
CA ALA A 102 -13.37 -11.56 9.61
C ALA A 102 -12.72 -10.95 8.35
N GLN A 103 -11.98 -9.87 8.52
CA GLN A 103 -11.29 -9.15 7.46
C GLN A 103 -9.86 -9.68 7.31
N ARG A 104 -9.40 -9.83 6.06
CA ARG A 104 -8.03 -10.21 5.74
C ARG A 104 -7.13 -8.97 5.67
N ALA A 105 -5.98 -9.02 6.32
CA ALA A 105 -5.07 -7.89 6.45
C ALA A 105 -3.62 -8.33 6.59
N MET A 106 -2.71 -7.36 6.54
CA MET A 106 -1.31 -7.51 6.89
C MET A 106 -1.02 -6.81 8.22
N LYS A 107 -0.20 -7.45 9.06
CA LYS A 107 0.40 -6.79 10.23
C LYS A 107 1.68 -6.11 9.80
N ILE A 108 1.71 -4.79 9.92
CA ILE A 108 2.83 -3.96 9.52
C ILE A 108 3.43 -3.30 10.77
N LEU A 109 4.75 -3.36 10.89
CA LEU A 109 5.49 -2.52 11.83
C LEU A 109 6.02 -1.32 11.05
N PHE A 110 5.83 -0.09 11.55
CA PHE A 110 6.22 1.11 10.81
C PHE A 110 6.91 2.16 11.69
N GLN A 111 7.80 2.93 11.06
CA GLN A 111 8.56 4.04 11.63
C GLN A 111 8.70 5.16 10.60
N ASP A 112 8.68 6.40 11.08
CA ASP A 112 8.93 7.57 10.26
C ASP A 112 10.43 7.67 9.94
N VAL A 113 10.77 8.07 8.72
CA VAL A 113 12.14 8.20 8.21
C VAL A 113 12.37 9.63 7.73
N ILE A 114 13.51 10.21 8.09
CA ILE A 114 13.88 11.59 7.74
C ILE A 114 14.90 11.64 6.58
N ASP A 115 15.67 10.56 6.41
CA ASP A 115 16.69 10.43 5.37
C ASP A 115 16.54 9.07 4.66
N VAL A 116 15.70 9.06 3.63
CA VAL A 116 15.46 7.89 2.76
C VAL A 116 16.70 7.56 1.94
N ASP A 117 17.36 8.58 1.39
CA ASP A 117 18.51 8.40 0.50
C ASP A 117 19.69 7.78 1.23
N GLY A 118 20.02 8.26 2.44
CA GLY A 118 21.08 7.69 3.26
C GLY A 118 20.77 6.29 3.78
N MET A 119 19.49 5.90 3.87
CA MET A 119 19.09 4.56 4.26
C MET A 119 19.16 3.56 3.08
N LEU A 120 18.77 4.00 1.88
CA LEU A 120 18.87 3.18 0.66
C LEU A 120 20.32 3.07 0.16
N HIS A 121 21.11 4.13 0.34
CA HIS A 121 22.48 4.26 -0.14
C HIS A 121 23.44 4.63 0.99
N PRO A 122 23.68 3.71 1.96
CA PRO A 122 24.53 4.01 3.10
C PRO A 122 25.97 4.29 2.67
N ASP A 123 26.64 5.20 3.40
CA ASP A 123 28.05 5.51 3.21
C ASP A 123 28.93 4.27 3.23
N ARG A 124 30.04 4.32 2.49
CA ARG A 124 31.04 3.23 2.47
C ARG A 124 31.46 2.86 3.89
N GLY A 125 31.22 1.60 4.27
CA GLY A 125 31.56 1.05 5.58
C GLY A 125 30.39 0.97 6.57
N LYS A 126 29.23 1.56 6.27
CA LYS A 126 27.98 1.28 7.00
C LYS A 126 27.29 0.07 6.38
N ALA A 127 26.79 -0.84 7.23
CA ALA A 127 26.04 -1.99 6.76
C ALA A 127 24.73 -1.53 6.11
N SER A 128 24.49 -1.97 4.87
CA SER A 128 23.15 -1.89 4.30
C SER A 128 22.21 -2.77 5.12
N SER A 129 20.98 -2.28 5.34
CA SER A 129 19.94 -3.10 5.96
C SER A 129 19.66 -4.26 5.02
N LEU A 130 20.17 -5.45 5.36
CA LEU A 130 19.88 -6.68 4.60
C LEU A 130 18.38 -6.78 4.34
N SER A 131 18.00 -7.04 3.08
CA SER A 131 16.60 -7.18 2.61
C SER A 131 15.70 -5.94 2.78
N LEU A 132 16.27 -4.74 2.65
CA LEU A 132 15.51 -3.49 2.57
C LEU A 132 15.29 -3.11 1.10
N GLU A 133 14.03 -3.02 0.69
CA GLU A 133 13.64 -2.66 -0.68
C GLU A 133 12.98 -1.28 -0.73
N GLU A 134 13.04 -0.64 -1.90
CA GLU A 134 12.42 0.67 -2.15
C GLU A 134 11.02 0.51 -2.74
N LEU A 135 10.04 1.21 -2.19
CA LEU A 135 8.71 1.36 -2.78
C LEU A 135 8.34 2.84 -2.94
N ARG A 136 8.60 3.37 -4.13
CA ARG A 136 8.19 4.73 -4.48
C ARG A 136 6.70 4.80 -4.84
N LEU A 137 5.96 5.67 -4.16
CA LEU A 137 4.53 5.87 -4.34
C LEU A 137 4.21 7.30 -4.83
N PRO A 138 3.09 7.50 -5.56
CA PRO A 138 2.55 8.83 -5.78
C PRO A 138 2.30 9.58 -4.46
N PRO A 139 2.55 10.90 -4.36
CA PRO A 139 2.43 11.65 -3.10
C PRO A 139 1.10 11.47 -2.38
N GLY A 140 -0.03 11.55 -3.11
CA GLY A 140 -1.36 11.35 -2.52
C GLY A 140 -1.59 9.94 -1.99
N VAL A 141 -1.02 8.92 -2.65
CA VAL A 141 -1.10 7.53 -2.19
C VAL A 141 -0.24 7.35 -0.94
N PHE A 142 0.98 7.87 -0.93
CA PHE A 142 1.87 7.82 0.24
C PHE A 142 1.21 8.42 1.49
N SER A 143 0.66 9.65 1.37
CA SER A 143 -0.03 10.31 2.48
C SER A 143 -1.21 9.48 2.99
N ALA A 144 -2.05 8.96 2.08
CA ALA A 144 -3.20 8.14 2.46
C ALA A 144 -2.78 6.86 3.19
N ILE A 145 -1.70 6.19 2.74
CA ILE A 145 -1.16 5.00 3.41
C ILE A 145 -0.63 5.33 4.81
N SER A 146 0.13 6.42 4.96
CA SER A 146 0.65 6.86 6.26
C SER A 146 -0.48 7.15 7.24
N GLU A 147 -1.48 7.93 6.82
CA GLU A 147 -2.67 8.23 7.61
C GLU A 147 -3.45 6.98 7.98
N THR A 148 -3.57 6.02 7.05
CA THR A 148 -4.25 4.74 7.28
C THR A 148 -3.54 3.95 8.37
N LEU A 149 -2.21 3.80 8.30
CA LEU A 149 -1.43 3.09 9.31
C LEU A 149 -1.52 3.75 10.68
N ILE A 150 -1.47 5.09 10.75
CA ILE A 150 -1.64 5.84 11.99
C ILE A 150 -3.05 5.65 12.56
N SER A 151 -4.08 5.74 11.73
CA SER A 151 -5.47 5.54 12.15
C SER A 151 -5.70 4.11 12.67
N ARG A 152 -5.21 3.10 11.95
CA ARG A 152 -5.33 1.69 12.33
C ARG A 152 -4.50 1.35 13.57
N ASN A 153 -3.36 2.00 13.78
CA ASN A 153 -2.63 1.92 15.04
C ASN A 153 -3.48 2.40 16.22
N ARG A 154 -4.19 3.53 16.07
CA ARG A 154 -5.05 4.09 17.14
C ARG A 154 -6.23 3.17 17.48
N MET A 155 -6.70 2.36 16.54
CA MET A 155 -7.74 1.36 16.80
C MET A 155 -7.27 0.20 17.69
N LEU A 156 -5.96 -0.06 17.76
CA LEU A 156 -5.43 -1.13 18.61
C LEU A 156 -5.51 -0.75 20.10
N PRO A 157 -5.67 -1.75 20.99
CA PRO A 157 -5.47 -1.56 22.43
C PRO A 157 -4.10 -0.91 22.70
N LYS A 158 -4.01 -0.03 23.70
CA LYS A 158 -2.79 0.74 23.99
C LYS A 158 -1.53 -0.14 24.07
N SER A 159 -1.64 -1.30 24.71
CA SER A 159 -0.53 -2.27 24.85
C SER A 159 -0.07 -2.92 23.55
N ALA A 160 -0.88 -2.86 22.49
CA ALA A 160 -0.61 -3.46 21.18
C ALA A 160 -0.21 -2.45 20.10
N ARG A 161 -0.18 -1.15 20.43
CA ARG A 161 0.18 -0.07 19.48
C ARG A 161 1.66 -0.04 19.16
N GLU A 162 2.49 -0.57 20.03
CA GLU A 162 3.95 -0.57 19.87
C GLU A 162 4.52 -1.96 20.10
N PHE A 163 5.59 -2.27 19.36
CA PHE A 163 6.36 -3.47 19.53
C PHE A 163 7.85 -3.15 19.34
N ARG A 164 8.62 -3.18 20.44
CA ARG A 164 10.07 -2.93 20.44
C ARG A 164 10.46 -1.62 19.72
N GLY A 165 9.73 -0.53 20.00
CA GLY A 165 9.98 0.78 19.38
C GLY A 165 9.39 0.97 17.97
N TRP A 166 8.68 -0.02 17.43
CA TRP A 166 7.93 0.10 16.19
C TRP A 166 6.46 0.36 16.46
N LYS A 167 5.83 1.24 15.68
CA LYS A 167 4.37 1.38 15.67
C LYS A 167 3.76 0.17 14.95
N VAL A 168 2.65 -0.36 15.46
CA VAL A 168 1.94 -1.50 14.86
C VAL A 168 0.75 -0.99 14.05
N GLY A 169 0.68 -1.35 12.78
CA GLY A 169 -0.41 -1.03 11.87
C GLY A 169 -1.06 -2.28 11.30
N ILE A 170 -2.32 -2.14 10.90
CA ILE A 170 -3.07 -3.14 10.14
C ILE A 170 -3.39 -2.51 8.79
N MET A 171 -3.05 -3.20 7.70
CA MET A 171 -3.37 -2.77 6.34
C MET A 171 -4.27 -3.80 5.68
N HIS A 172 -5.43 -3.40 5.17
CA HIS A 172 -6.33 -4.34 4.50
C HIS A 172 -5.72 -4.84 3.20
N ARG A 173 -6.01 -6.10 2.87
CA ARG A 173 -5.63 -6.69 1.58
C ARG A 173 -6.84 -7.28 0.87
N HIS A 174 -6.72 -7.41 -0.44
CA HIS A 174 -7.76 -7.99 -1.27
C HIS A 174 -8.09 -9.41 -0.81
N ASP A 175 -9.39 -9.70 -0.68
CA ASP A 175 -9.89 -11.03 -0.38
C ASP A 175 -10.85 -11.49 -1.48
N ARG A 176 -10.41 -12.49 -2.25
CA ARG A 176 -11.17 -13.03 -3.38
C ARG A 176 -12.51 -13.64 -2.98
N THR A 177 -12.66 -14.06 -1.72
CA THR A 177 -13.92 -14.67 -1.24
C THR A 177 -15.00 -13.65 -0.88
N LYS A 178 -14.71 -12.34 -0.90
CA LYS A 178 -15.73 -11.30 -0.86
C LYS A 178 -16.32 -11.10 -2.26
N ASN A 179 -17.09 -12.07 -2.73
CA ASN A 179 -18.05 -11.81 -3.81
C ASN A 179 -19.15 -10.94 -3.18
N VAL A 180 -19.13 -9.64 -3.50
CA VAL A 180 -20.31 -8.78 -3.36
C VAL A 180 -21.24 -9.08 -4.53
#